data_AF-A0A8T4QJQ7-F1
#
_entry.id   AF-A0A8T4QJQ7-F1
#
_cell.length_a   1.000
_cell.length_b   1.000
_cell.length_c   1.000
_cell.angle_alpha   90.00
_cell.angle_beta   90.00
_cell.angle_gamma   90.00
#
_symmetry.space_group_name_H-M   'P 1'
#
loop_
_entity.id
_entity.type
_entity.pdbx_description
1 polymer ?
#
loop_
_entity_poly.entity_id
_entity_poly.type
_entity_poly.pdbx_seq_one_letter_code
_entity_poly.pdbx_strand_id
1 'polypeptide(L)'
;MSLEQIKKSLDFRDNYEARVARAADYVKDRLGNHKPVFGIVLGTGLGDLADSIKRATVIPYLEIPDFPITTVPGHQGKMLIGEIEGVHVIGLKGRKHYYEVADEPFNNGVL
;
A
#
# COMPACT_ATOMS: atom_id res chain seq x y z
N MET A 1 27.23 -4.42 4.88
CA MET A 1 25.92 -4.78 5.46
C MET A 1 26.15 -5.40 6.82
N SER A 2 25.53 -4.85 7.88
CA SER A 2 25.66 -5.36 9.24
C SER A 2 24.92 -6.70 9.40
N LEU A 3 25.30 -7.49 10.41
CA LEU A 3 24.58 -8.73 10.76
C LEU A 3 23.10 -8.47 11.06
N GLU A 4 22.76 -7.28 11.57
CA GLU A 4 21.39 -6.88 11.84
C GLU A 4 20.60 -6.63 10.56
N GLN A 5 21.20 -5.96 9.56
CA GLN A 5 20.60 -5.74 8.25
C GLN A 5 20.35 -7.07 7.50
N ILE A 6 21.30 -8.02 7.61
CA ILE A 6 21.14 -9.38 7.04
C ILE A 6 19.95 -10.11 7.68
N LYS A 7 19.86 -10.09 9.02
CA LYS A 7 18.76 -10.74 9.75
C LYS A 7 17.40 -10.15 9.39
N LYS A 8 17.29 -8.82 9.30
CA LYS A 8 16.06 -8.12 8.85
C LYS A 8 15.65 -8.51 7.44
N SER A 9 16.62 -8.62 6.52
CA SER A 9 16.34 -9.03 5.14
C SER A 9 15.85 -10.49 5.04
N LEU A 10 16.45 -11.40 5.80
CA LEU A 10 16.01 -12.80 5.87
C LEU A 10 14.62 -12.92 6.48
N ASP A 11 14.38 -12.26 7.62
CA ASP A 11 13.08 -12.22 8.28
C ASP A 11 11.97 -11.72 7.34
N PHE A 12 12.23 -10.65 6.58
CA PHE A 12 11.27 -10.13 5.61
C PHE A 12 10.90 -11.18 4.55
N ARG A 13 11.90 -11.91 4.02
CA ARG A 13 11.69 -12.93 3.00
C ARG A 13 10.93 -14.14 3.55
N ASP A 14 11.34 -14.60 4.72
CA ASP A 14 10.77 -15.80 5.34
C ASP A 14 9.34 -15.58 5.85
N ASN A 15 8.98 -14.33 6.16
CA ASN A 15 7.66 -13.96 6.68
C ASN A 15 6.81 -13.13 5.70
N TYR A 16 7.22 -12.98 4.44
CA TYR A 16 6.55 -12.11 3.48
C TYR A 16 5.05 -12.41 3.35
N GLU A 17 4.69 -13.69 3.22
CA GLU A 17 3.28 -14.11 3.10
C GLU A 17 2.47 -13.75 4.35
N ALA A 18 3.02 -13.97 5.54
CA ALA A 18 2.37 -13.61 6.80
C ALA A 18 2.18 -12.09 6.93
N ARG A 19 3.14 -11.29 6.45
CA ARG A 19 3.05 -9.82 6.40
C ARG A 19 1.93 -9.37 5.45
N VAL A 20 1.86 -9.96 4.26
CA VAL A 20 0.79 -9.70 3.28
C VAL A 20 -0.57 -10.08 3.86
N ALA A 21 -0.68 -11.24 4.50
CA ALA A 21 -1.92 -11.69 5.13
C ALA A 21 -2.42 -10.71 6.20
N ARG A 22 -1.54 -10.23 7.09
CA ARG A 22 -1.90 -9.23 8.11
C ARG A 22 -2.38 -7.92 7.50
N ALA A 23 -1.70 -7.42 6.46
CA ALA A 23 -2.12 -6.23 5.74
C ALA A 23 -3.51 -6.44 5.07
N ALA A 24 -3.70 -7.59 4.43
CA ALA A 24 -4.94 -7.95 3.75
C ALA A 24 -6.12 -8.09 4.74
N ASP A 25 -5.93 -8.75 5.87
CA ASP A 25 -6.95 -8.90 6.92
C ASP A 25 -7.35 -7.52 7.48
N TYR A 26 -6.36 -6.67 7.77
CA TYR A 26 -6.62 -5.30 8.23
C TYR A 26 -7.48 -4.49 7.25
N VAL A 27 -7.22 -4.62 5.95
CA VAL A 27 -7.98 -3.97 4.89
C VAL A 27 -9.37 -4.59 4.74
N LYS A 28 -9.46 -5.92 4.84
CA LYS A 28 -10.72 -6.67 4.73
C LYS A 28 -11.74 -6.22 5.78
N ASP A 29 -11.30 -6.00 7.01
CA ASP A 29 -12.14 -5.48 8.10
C ASP A 29 -12.68 -4.07 7.85
N ARG A 30 -12.11 -3.34 6.89
CA ARG A 30 -12.48 -1.97 6.50
C ARG A 30 -13.18 -1.90 5.15
N LEU A 31 -13.49 -3.03 4.50
CA LEU A 31 -14.25 -3.05 3.25
C LEU A 31 -15.69 -2.54 3.44
N GLY A 32 -16.27 -2.70 4.62
CA GLY A 32 -17.68 -2.40 4.87
C GLY A 32 -18.58 -3.15 3.88
N ASN A 33 -19.42 -2.40 3.15
CA ASN A 33 -20.29 -2.96 2.11
C ASN A 33 -19.63 -3.01 0.72
N HIS A 34 -18.39 -2.57 0.58
CA HIS A 34 -17.71 -2.60 -0.70
C HIS A 34 -17.34 -4.04 -1.09
N LYS A 35 -17.51 -4.38 -2.38
CA LYS A 35 -17.04 -5.64 -2.97
C LYS A 35 -16.12 -5.35 -4.15
N PRO A 36 -14.89 -4.85 -3.90
CA PRO A 36 -13.99 -4.45 -4.97
C PRO A 36 -13.70 -5.62 -5.91
N VAL A 37 -13.81 -5.37 -7.23
CA VAL A 37 -13.55 -6.40 -8.25
C VAL A 37 -12.20 -6.21 -8.93
N PHE A 38 -11.53 -5.08 -8.67
CA PHE A 38 -10.19 -4.79 -9.15
C PHE A 38 -9.48 -3.76 -8.25
N GLY A 39 -8.16 -3.69 -8.38
CA GLY A 39 -7.31 -2.70 -7.75
C GLY A 39 -6.55 -1.86 -8.78
N ILE A 40 -6.24 -0.61 -8.44
CA ILE A 40 -5.47 0.31 -9.30
C ILE A 40 -4.34 0.95 -8.49
N VAL A 41 -3.12 0.96 -9.04
CA VAL A 41 -2.00 1.75 -8.50
C VAL A 41 -1.94 3.11 -9.20
N LEU A 42 -2.13 4.19 -8.45
CA LEU A 42 -2.22 5.55 -8.96
C LEU A 42 -0.88 6.26 -8.76
N GLY A 43 -0.14 6.41 -9.85
CA GLY A 43 1.14 7.12 -9.90
C GLY A 43 1.00 8.64 -9.98
N THR A 44 2.15 9.30 -10.14
CA THR A 44 2.22 10.75 -10.37
C THR A 44 1.34 11.18 -11.53
N GLY A 45 0.56 12.25 -11.35
CA GLY A 45 -0.36 12.80 -12.36
C GLY A 45 -1.75 12.17 -12.36
N LEU A 46 -2.00 11.09 -11.61
CA LEU A 46 -3.32 10.43 -11.53
C LEU A 46 -4.12 10.84 -10.29
N GLY A 47 -3.87 12.05 -9.77
CA GLY A 47 -4.58 12.60 -8.62
C GLY A 47 -6.09 12.71 -8.87
N ASP A 48 -6.46 13.23 -10.03
CA ASP A 48 -7.87 13.42 -10.43
C ASP A 48 -8.62 12.09 -10.51
N LEU A 49 -7.96 11.02 -10.98
CA LEU A 49 -8.54 9.68 -10.99
C LEU A 49 -8.75 9.16 -9.56
N ALA A 50 -7.81 9.42 -8.65
CA ALA A 50 -7.99 9.07 -7.23
C ALA A 50 -9.19 9.79 -6.62
N ASP A 51 -9.35 11.08 -6.96
CA ASP A 51 -10.42 11.93 -6.43
C ASP A 51 -11.78 11.60 -7.06
N SER A 52 -11.79 10.91 -8.21
CA SER A 52 -13.00 10.35 -8.83
C SER A 52 -13.58 9.13 -8.12
N ILE A 53 -12.82 8.48 -7.21
CA ILE A 53 -13.30 7.34 -6.42
C ILE A 53 -14.30 7.85 -5.39
N LYS A 54 -15.59 7.57 -5.62
CA LYS A 54 -16.70 8.03 -4.77
C LYS A 54 -16.95 7.06 -3.62
N ARG A 55 -17.62 7.56 -2.58
CA ARG A 55 -18.00 6.81 -1.37
C ARG A 55 -16.80 6.09 -0.73
N ALA A 56 -15.61 6.66 -0.85
CA ALA A 56 -14.38 5.98 -0.48
C ALA A 56 -14.19 5.92 1.03
N THR A 57 -13.92 4.72 1.55
CA THR A 57 -13.18 4.57 2.80
C THR A 57 -11.71 4.85 2.52
N VAL A 58 -11.12 5.78 3.26
CA VAL A 58 -9.74 6.23 3.06
C VAL A 58 -8.88 5.68 4.20
N ILE A 59 -7.84 4.92 3.86
CA ILE A 59 -6.92 4.31 4.81
C ILE A 59 -5.50 4.81 4.51
N PRO A 60 -4.87 5.60 5.39
CA PRO A 60 -3.46 5.94 5.26
C PRO A 60 -2.57 4.69 5.27
N TYR A 61 -1.55 4.61 4.43
CA TYR A 61 -0.63 3.45 4.41
C TYR A 61 0.03 3.20 5.77
N LEU A 62 0.26 4.26 6.54
CA LEU A 62 0.82 4.20 7.90
C LEU A 62 -0.03 3.41 8.90
N GLU A 63 -1.32 3.27 8.63
CA GLU A 63 -2.24 2.51 9.49
C GLU A 63 -2.31 1.03 9.10
N ILE A 64 -1.90 0.68 7.88
CA ILE A 64 -1.95 -0.69 7.37
C ILE A 64 -0.69 -1.43 7.86
N PRO A 65 -0.83 -2.50 8.66
CA PRO A 65 0.30 -3.27 9.15
C PRO A 65 1.16 -3.75 7.99
N ASP A 66 2.48 -3.68 8.17
CA ASP A 66 3.48 -4.20 7.22
C ASP A 66 3.48 -3.57 5.82
N PHE A 67 2.62 -2.57 5.57
CA PHE A 67 2.49 -1.91 4.28
C PHE A 67 3.62 -0.90 4.04
N PRO A 68 4.08 -0.72 2.79
CA PRO A 68 5.19 0.17 2.53
C PRO A 68 4.80 1.64 2.74
N ILE A 69 5.67 2.32 3.48
CA ILE A 69 5.57 3.76 3.74
C ILE A 69 6.43 4.50 2.72
N THR A 70 5.81 5.48 2.05
CA THR A 70 6.48 6.42 1.14
C THR A 70 7.24 7.47 1.95
N THR A 71 8.48 7.75 1.58
CA THR A 71 9.31 8.75 2.29
C THR A 71 9.37 10.09 1.55
N VAL A 72 8.80 10.17 0.34
CA VAL A 72 8.74 11.38 -0.46
C VAL A 72 7.74 12.39 0.14
N PRO A 73 8.19 13.61 0.53
CA PRO A 73 7.31 14.66 1.01
C PRO A 73 6.20 15.00 0.00
N GLY A 74 4.95 15.09 0.45
CA GLY A 74 3.79 15.41 -0.40
C GLY A 74 2.99 14.19 -0.91
N HIS A 75 3.51 12.97 -0.78
CA HIS A 75 2.82 11.74 -1.14
C HIS A 75 2.57 10.86 0.09
N GLN A 76 1.75 11.32 1.04
CA GLN A 76 1.23 10.40 2.07
C GLN A 76 0.35 9.38 1.37
N GLY A 77 0.88 8.17 1.17
CA GLY A 77 0.19 7.11 0.45
C GLY A 77 -1.14 6.75 1.14
N LYS A 78 -2.19 6.58 0.34
CA LYS A 78 -3.54 6.27 0.82
C LYS A 78 -4.15 5.15 -0.01
N MET A 79 -4.79 4.22 0.66
CA MET A 79 -5.70 3.26 0.05
C MET A 79 -7.11 3.83 0.07
N LEU A 80 -7.81 3.74 -1.06
CA LEU A 80 -9.16 4.24 -1.29
C LEU A 80 -10.03 3.02 -1.64
N ILE A 81 -10.99 2.68 -0.79
CA ILE A 81 -11.95 1.59 -1.05
C ILE A 81 -13.28 2.25 -1.37
N GLY A 82 -13.68 2.26 -2.64
CA GLY A 82 -14.85 3.02 -3.07
C GLY A 82 -15.35 2.55 -4.41
N GLU A 83 -15.86 3.48 -5.23
CA GLU A 83 -16.46 3.16 -6.52
C GLU A 83 -16.09 4.16 -7.61
N ILE A 84 -15.88 3.64 -8.82
CA ILE A 84 -15.77 4.41 -10.07
C ILE A 84 -16.91 3.94 -10.98
N GLU A 85 -17.78 4.87 -11.41
CA GLU A 85 -18.94 4.57 -12.27
C GLU A 85 -19.80 3.39 -11.75
N GLY A 86 -19.98 3.31 -10.43
CA GLY A 86 -20.76 2.24 -9.78
C GLY A 86 -20.02 0.90 -9.64
N VAL A 87 -18.78 0.79 -10.10
CA VAL A 87 -17.94 -0.40 -9.95
C VAL A 87 -17.04 -0.23 -8.72
N HIS A 88 -17.09 -1.20 -7.82
CA HIS A 88 -16.31 -1.19 -6.60
C HIS A 88 -14.82 -1.45 -6.88
N VAL A 89 -13.96 -0.62 -6.32
CA VAL A 89 -12.52 -0.59 -6.59
C VAL A 89 -11.70 -0.33 -5.33
N ILE A 90 -10.47 -0.84 -5.32
CA ILE A 90 -9.41 -0.39 -4.40
C ILE A 90 -8.41 0.47 -5.18
N GLY A 91 -8.29 1.75 -4.85
CA GLY A 91 -7.27 2.65 -5.39
C GLY A 91 -6.09 2.82 -4.43
N LEU A 92 -4.87 2.59 -4.90
CA LEU A 92 -3.64 2.86 -4.17
C LEU A 92 -3.08 4.21 -4.64
N LYS A 93 -3.42 5.30 -3.92
CA LYS A 93 -2.94 6.66 -4.19
C LYS A 93 -1.52 6.80 -3.67
N GLY A 94 -0.56 6.66 -4.59
CA GLY A 94 0.87 6.63 -4.29
C GLY A 94 1.43 5.21 -4.24
N ARG A 95 2.74 5.11 -4.49
CA ARG A 95 3.50 3.85 -4.52
C ARG A 95 4.90 4.12 -4.01
N LYS A 96 5.52 3.10 -3.44
CA LYS A 96 6.93 3.14 -3.10
C LYS A 96 7.75 2.75 -4.31
N HIS A 97 8.83 3.48 -4.57
CA HIS A 97 9.71 3.26 -5.70
C HIS A 97 10.99 2.59 -5.24
N TYR A 98 11.59 1.81 -6.13
CA TYR A 98 12.88 1.16 -5.87
C TYR A 98 13.99 2.15 -5.49
N TYR A 99 14.01 3.35 -6.09
CA TYR A 99 15.02 4.36 -5.78
C TYR A 99 14.85 4.99 -4.38
N GLU A 100 13.68 4.85 -3.74
CA GLU A 100 13.47 5.33 -2.36
C GLU A 100 14.22 4.47 -1.33
N VAL A 101 14.73 3.30 -1.75
CA VAL A 101 15.42 2.32 -0.90
C VAL A 101 16.84 2.03 -1.39
N ALA A 102 17.47 2.95 -2.12
CA ALA A 102 18.76 2.76 -2.80
C ALA A 102 19.88 2.15 -1.91
N ASP A 103 19.84 2.40 -0.60
CA ASP A 103 20.82 1.86 0.37
C ASP A 103 20.33 0.64 1.17
N GLU A 104 19.02 0.35 1.19
CA GLU A 104 18.42 -0.77 1.92
C GLU A 104 17.23 -1.40 1.17
N PRO A 105 17.46 -2.15 0.07
CA PRO A 105 16.41 -2.69 -0.80
C PRO A 105 15.46 -3.70 -0.14
N PHE A 106 15.77 -4.13 1.10
CA PHE A 106 14.97 -5.07 1.88
C PHE A 106 14.27 -4.43 3.08
N ASN A 107 14.41 -3.11 3.27
CA ASN A 107 13.75 -2.42 4.37
C ASN A 107 12.30 -2.06 3.96
N ASN A 108 11.35 -2.82 4.49
CA ASN A 108 9.90 -2.60 4.41
C ASN A 108 9.21 -2.86 3.06
N GLY A 109 9.81 -3.68 2.21
CA GLY A 109 9.19 -4.13 0.96
C GLY A 109 9.21 -3.06 -0.13
N VAL A 110 9.66 -3.47 -1.30
CA VAL A 110 9.33 -2.79 -2.55
C VAL A 110 8.01 -3.42 -3.00
N LEU A 111 6.97 -2.61 -3.20
CA LEU A 111 5.78 -3.06 -3.93
C LEU A 111 6.16 -3.24 -5.41
#